data_AF-A0A249PET7-F1
#
_entry.id   AF-A0A249PET7-F1
#
_cell.length_a   1.000
_cell.length_b   1.000
_cell.length_c   1.000
_cell.angle_alpha   90.00
_cell.angle_beta   90.00
_cell.angle_gamma   90.00
#
_symmetry.space_group_name_H-M   'P 1'
#
loop_
_entity.id
_entity.type
_entity.pdbx_description
1 polymer ?
#
loop_
_entity_poly.entity_id
_entity_poly.type
_entity_poly.pdbx_seq_one_letter_code
_entity_poly.pdbx_strand_id
1 'polypeptide(L)'
;MTDRTASPTTVAFRALPADIQALSFDAVGHLPRPMSHMEMLLAVGQAVLAERERDKWRPIDSAPKDRTPVIIAVPTKDRDDYIVGEAYFHPEDNDWWWANNAPGDYHGGPISDINHHGPTHWRPLPEPPTLRADPEQGEAE
;
A
#
# COMPACT_ATOMS: atom_id res chain seq x y z
N MET A 1 -35.71 0.40 -7.15
CA MET A 1 -36.42 1.69 -7.26
C MET A 1 -35.35 2.75 -7.46
N THR A 2 -35.07 3.16 -8.71
CA THR A 2 -33.96 4.06 -9.03
C THR A 2 -34.33 5.50 -8.67
N ASP A 3 -33.52 6.11 -7.80
CA ASP A 3 -33.60 7.50 -7.38
C ASP A 3 -33.39 8.43 -8.59
N ARG A 4 -34.51 8.81 -9.24
CA ARG A 4 -34.54 9.65 -10.45
C ARG A 4 -34.18 11.12 -10.21
N THR A 5 -33.74 11.49 -9.01
CA THR A 5 -33.50 12.89 -8.60
C THR A 5 -32.04 13.23 -8.27
N ALA A 6 -31.13 12.26 -8.31
CA ALA A 6 -29.72 12.52 -8.03
C ALA A 6 -29.03 13.29 -9.18
N SER A 7 -28.22 14.30 -8.83
CA SER A 7 -27.39 15.00 -9.81
C SER A 7 -26.30 14.08 -10.38
N PRO A 8 -25.75 14.36 -11.58
CA PRO A 8 -24.65 13.59 -12.15
C PRO A 8 -23.44 13.46 -11.21
N THR A 9 -23.13 14.52 -10.44
CA THR A 9 -22.05 14.50 -9.45
C THR A 9 -22.35 13.55 -8.30
N THR A 10 -23.59 13.54 -7.80
CA THR A 10 -24.02 12.59 -6.76
C THR A 10 -23.92 11.16 -7.25
N VAL A 11 -24.31 10.89 -8.49
CA VAL A 11 -24.19 9.56 -9.11
C VAL A 11 -22.71 9.16 -9.23
N ALA A 12 -21.85 10.05 -9.71
CA ALA A 12 -20.42 9.77 -9.85
C ALA A 12 -19.75 9.50 -8.50
N PHE A 13 -20.07 10.26 -7.45
CA PHE A 13 -19.56 10.03 -6.10
C PHE A 13 -20.00 8.65 -5.55
N ARG A 14 -21.28 8.31 -5.69
CA ARG A 14 -21.81 7.01 -5.24
C ARG A 14 -21.25 5.81 -6.01
N ALA A 15 -20.67 6.04 -7.19
CA ALA A 15 -19.99 5.03 -7.99
C ALA A 15 -18.53 4.81 -7.59
N LEU A 16 -17.95 5.66 -6.74
CA LEU A 16 -16.61 5.45 -6.18
C LEU A 16 -16.61 4.20 -5.29
N PRO A 17 -15.45 3.54 -5.12
CA PRO A 17 -15.29 2.49 -4.11
C PRO A 17 -15.74 2.95 -2.71
N ALA A 18 -16.28 2.03 -1.91
CA ALA A 18 -16.90 2.36 -0.62
C ALA A 18 -15.90 2.95 0.40
N ASP A 19 -14.65 2.50 0.34
CA ASP A 19 -13.51 3.04 1.07
C ASP A 19 -13.23 4.49 0.67
N ILE A 20 -13.25 4.82 -0.62
CA ILE A 20 -13.06 6.20 -1.09
C ILE A 20 -14.24 7.09 -0.67
N GLN A 21 -15.46 6.56 -0.68
CA GLN A 21 -16.63 7.29 -0.15
C GLN A 21 -16.47 7.56 1.35
N ALA A 22 -16.08 6.56 2.14
CA ALA A 22 -15.84 6.68 3.58
C ALA A 22 -14.71 7.66 3.90
N LEU A 23 -13.55 7.52 3.25
CA LEU A 23 -12.41 8.44 3.39
C LEU A 23 -12.78 9.87 3.00
N SER A 24 -13.65 10.04 1.99
CA SER A 24 -14.18 11.36 1.64
C SER A 24 -15.02 11.94 2.78
N PHE A 25 -15.87 11.15 3.44
CA PHE A 25 -16.64 11.60 4.60
C PHE A 25 -15.78 11.84 5.85
N ASP A 26 -14.69 11.09 6.02
CA ASP A 26 -13.73 11.32 7.12
C ASP A 26 -12.95 12.61 6.91
N ALA A 27 -12.45 12.83 5.69
CA ALA A 27 -11.71 14.03 5.33
C ALA A 27 -12.60 15.29 5.34
N VAL A 28 -13.87 15.14 4.97
CA VAL A 28 -14.82 16.25 4.82
C VAL A 28 -15.70 16.46 6.07
N GLY A 29 -15.74 15.48 6.98
CA GLY A 29 -16.60 15.43 8.15
C GLY A 29 -17.98 14.83 7.87
N HIS A 30 -18.51 14.05 8.81
CA HIS A 30 -19.69 13.20 8.57
C HIS A 30 -21.05 13.95 8.62
N LEU A 31 -21.12 15.20 9.11
CA LEU A 31 -22.37 15.95 9.39
C LEU A 31 -22.15 17.49 9.33
N PRO A 32 -23.19 18.34 9.19
CA PRO A 32 -23.26 19.44 8.22
C PRO A 32 -22.59 20.73 8.70
N ARG A 33 -21.26 20.75 8.80
CA ARG A 33 -20.54 22.02 8.74
C ARG A 33 -20.35 22.37 7.27
N PRO A 34 -20.87 23.51 6.77
CA PRO A 34 -20.44 23.99 5.46
C PRO A 34 -18.93 24.24 5.53
N MET A 35 -18.20 23.49 4.71
CA MET A 35 -16.76 23.64 4.59
C MET A 35 -16.46 24.79 3.62
N SER A 36 -15.47 25.61 3.95
CA SER A 36 -14.99 26.64 3.02
C SER A 36 -14.32 25.98 1.81
N HIS A 37 -14.30 26.71 0.69
CA HIS A 37 -13.56 26.28 -0.51
C HIS A 37 -12.11 25.90 -0.20
N MET A 38 -11.45 26.65 0.70
CA MET A 38 -10.07 26.38 1.11
C MET A 38 -9.91 25.09 1.90
N GLU A 39 -10.82 24.80 2.83
CA GLU A 39 -10.80 23.53 3.57
C GLU A 39 -11.03 22.34 2.64
N MET A 40 -11.92 22.47 1.63
CA MET A 40 -12.12 21.41 0.63
C MET A 40 -10.86 21.18 -0.21
N LEU A 41 -10.21 22.26 -0.67
CA LEU A 41 -8.94 22.16 -1.40
C LEU A 41 -7.84 21.53 -0.54
N LEU A 42 -7.79 21.84 0.76
CA LEU A 42 -6.83 21.26 1.69
C LEU A 42 -7.05 19.75 1.86
N ALA A 43 -8.29 19.31 2.07
CA ALA A 43 -8.61 17.89 2.22
C ALA A 43 -8.17 17.07 0.99
N VAL A 44 -8.46 17.57 -0.22
CA VAL A 44 -8.01 16.95 -1.47
C VAL A 44 -6.47 16.98 -1.56
N GLY A 45 -5.83 18.10 -1.24
CA GLY A 45 -4.38 18.23 -1.25
C GLY A 45 -3.69 17.24 -0.31
N GLN A 46 -4.23 17.05 0.90
CA GLN A 46 -3.72 16.10 1.89
C GLN A 46 -3.87 14.66 1.42
N ALA A 47 -5.03 14.29 0.84
CA ALA A 47 -5.22 12.95 0.29
C ALA A 47 -4.23 12.65 -0.85
N VAL A 48 -4.03 13.60 -1.77
CA VAL A 48 -3.04 13.46 -2.85
C VAL A 48 -1.61 13.36 -2.32
N LEU A 49 -1.27 14.13 -1.28
CA LEU A 49 0.04 14.04 -0.63
C LEU A 49 0.23 12.68 0.05
N ALA A 50 -0.77 12.18 0.78
CA ALA A 50 -0.70 10.88 1.44
C ALA A 50 -0.48 9.73 0.45
N GLU A 51 -1.24 9.71 -0.66
CA GLU A 51 -1.05 8.75 -1.75
C GLU A 51 0.36 8.84 -2.35
N ARG A 52 0.85 10.06 -2.60
CA ARG A 52 2.21 10.26 -3.12
C ARG A 52 3.29 9.84 -2.12
N GLU A 53 3.09 10.03 -0.82
CA GLU A 53 4.06 9.61 0.20
C GLU A 53 4.08 8.09 0.41
N ARG A 54 2.94 7.41 0.20
CA ARG A 54 2.85 5.95 0.27
C ARG A 54 3.69 5.29 -0.81
N ASP A 55 3.62 5.81 -2.04
CA ASP A 55 4.23 5.15 -3.21
C ASP A 55 5.71 5.52 -3.44
N LYS A 56 6.28 6.39 -2.60
CA LYS A 56 7.68 6.84 -2.71
C LYS A 56 8.67 5.79 -2.26
N TRP A 57 9.73 5.66 -3.06
CA TRP A 57 10.96 4.99 -2.67
C TRP A 57 11.70 5.76 -1.58
N ARG A 58 12.21 5.03 -0.59
CA ARG A 58 12.92 5.53 0.59
C ARG A 58 14.26 4.80 0.71
N PRO A 59 15.30 5.40 1.32
CA PRO A 59 16.57 4.71 1.56
C PRO A 59 16.37 3.46 2.41
N ILE A 60 17.04 2.36 2.06
CA ILE A 60 16.89 1.06 2.75
C ILE A 60 17.14 1.11 4.26
N ASP A 61 18.01 2.02 4.73
CA ASP A 61 18.33 2.17 6.16
C ASP A 61 17.13 2.61 7.01
N SER A 62 16.11 3.20 6.36
CA SER A 62 14.85 3.61 6.98
C SER A 62 13.77 2.53 6.96
N ALA A 63 14.04 1.37 6.36
CA ALA A 63 13.06 0.31 6.23
C ALA A 63 12.75 -0.35 7.57
N PRO A 64 11.51 -0.84 7.77
CA PRO A 64 11.16 -1.59 8.96
C PRO A 64 11.97 -2.89 9.02
N LYS A 65 12.53 -3.18 10.21
CA LYS A 65 13.32 -4.40 10.50
C LYS A 65 12.59 -5.39 11.40
N ASP A 66 11.27 -5.23 11.51
CA ASP A 66 10.36 -6.00 12.36
C ASP A 66 9.65 -7.13 11.59
N ARG A 67 10.25 -7.59 10.47
CA ARG A 67 9.68 -8.53 9.50
C ARG A 67 8.48 -8.02 8.70
N THR A 68 8.11 -6.74 8.80
CA THR A 68 7.11 -6.16 7.90
C THR A 68 7.53 -6.36 6.43
N PRO A 69 6.70 -6.99 5.58
CA PRO A 69 7.00 -7.14 4.17
C PRO A 69 6.95 -5.80 3.43
N VAL A 70 7.91 -5.59 2.53
CA VAL A 70 8.09 -4.36 1.76
C VAL A 70 8.49 -4.69 0.33
N ILE A 71 8.41 -3.73 -0.57
CA ILE A 71 9.06 -3.82 -1.89
C ILE A 71 10.45 -3.20 -1.75
N ILE A 72 11.50 -3.92 -2.14
CA ILE A 72 12.88 -3.40 -2.20
C ILE A 72 13.37 -3.27 -3.63
N ALA A 73 14.43 -2.47 -3.81
CA ALA A 73 15.19 -2.36 -5.04
C ALA A 73 16.66 -2.73 -4.77
N VAL A 74 17.14 -3.76 -5.48
CA VAL A 74 18.52 -4.26 -5.41
C VAL A 74 19.21 -3.97 -6.74
N PRO A 75 20.34 -3.25 -6.78
CA PRO A 75 21.06 -3.01 -8.04
C PRO A 75 21.45 -4.31 -8.74
N THR A 76 21.35 -4.34 -10.07
CA THR A 76 21.92 -5.42 -10.90
C THR A 76 23.44 -5.49 -10.74
N LYS A 77 24.06 -6.59 -11.19
CA LYS A 77 25.52 -6.79 -11.13
C LYS A 77 26.30 -5.56 -11.60
N ASP A 78 25.92 -5.01 -12.74
CA ASP A 78 26.60 -3.91 -13.41
C ASP A 78 26.10 -2.53 -12.97
N ARG A 79 25.14 -2.47 -12.03
CA ARG A 79 24.51 -1.25 -11.48
C ARG A 79 23.87 -0.34 -12.55
N ASP A 80 23.38 -0.94 -13.61
CA ASP A 80 22.69 -0.28 -14.72
C ASP A 80 21.16 -0.32 -14.58
N ASP A 81 20.63 -1.18 -13.71
CA ASP A 81 19.19 -1.29 -13.40
C ASP A 81 18.97 -1.86 -11.98
N TYR A 82 17.70 -2.14 -11.64
CA TYR A 82 17.27 -2.72 -10.37
C TYR A 82 16.48 -4.02 -10.56
N ILE A 83 16.75 -4.98 -9.69
CA ILE A 83 15.84 -6.07 -9.37
C ILE A 83 14.87 -5.55 -8.31
N VAL A 84 13.57 -5.57 -8.61
CA VAL A 84 12.51 -5.07 -7.73
C VAL A 84 11.58 -6.21 -7.36
N GLY A 85 11.30 -6.35 -6.08
CA GLY A 85 10.44 -7.42 -5.58
C GLY A 85 10.07 -7.27 -4.12
N GLU A 86 9.17 -8.13 -3.66
CA GLU A 86 8.77 -8.23 -2.26
C GLU A 86 9.84 -8.92 -1.43
N ALA A 87 10.15 -8.34 -0.28
CA ALA A 87 11.14 -8.83 0.65
C ALA A 87 10.76 -8.50 2.09
N TYR A 88 11.45 -9.14 3.03
CA TYR A 88 11.36 -8.84 4.46
C TYR A 88 12.75 -8.90 5.08
N PHE A 89 12.95 -8.18 6.17
CA PHE A 89 14.19 -8.29 6.96
C PHE A 89 14.08 -9.49 7.90
N HIS A 90 15.04 -10.42 7.86
CA HIS A 90 15.13 -11.58 8.74
C HIS A 90 16.12 -11.28 9.87
N PRO A 91 15.66 -10.96 11.10
CA PRO A 91 16.53 -10.48 12.18
C PRO A 91 17.60 -11.46 12.62
N GLU A 92 17.35 -12.77 12.51
CA GLU A 92 18.29 -13.82 12.92
C GLU A 92 19.51 -13.89 12.01
N ASP A 93 19.34 -13.62 10.72
CA ASP A 93 20.47 -13.51 9.77
C ASP A 93 21.01 -12.09 9.67
N ASN A 94 20.28 -11.12 10.25
CA ASN A 94 20.54 -9.69 10.12
C ASN A 94 20.65 -9.24 8.65
N ASP A 95 19.79 -9.80 7.78
CA ASP A 95 19.76 -9.47 6.35
C ASP A 95 18.34 -9.56 5.74
N TRP A 96 18.21 -9.08 4.51
CA TRP A 96 16.98 -9.10 3.71
C TRP A 96 16.81 -10.42 2.97
N TRP A 97 15.57 -10.87 2.86
CA TRP A 97 15.17 -12.07 2.13
C TRP A 97 14.05 -11.74 1.14
N TRP A 98 14.13 -12.27 -0.08
CA TRP A 98 13.00 -12.25 -1.01
C TRP A 98 11.84 -13.07 -0.43
N ALA A 99 10.62 -12.56 -0.49
CA ALA A 99 9.46 -13.20 0.17
C ALA A 99 9.10 -14.60 -0.36
N ASN A 100 9.52 -14.93 -1.59
CA ASN A 100 9.33 -16.26 -2.18
C ASN A 100 10.49 -17.23 -1.92
N ASN A 101 11.47 -16.84 -1.10
CA ASN A 101 12.56 -17.71 -0.66
C ASN A 101 12.51 -17.87 0.86
N ALA A 102 12.70 -19.11 1.32
CA ALA A 102 12.86 -19.44 2.73
C ALA A 102 14.21 -20.14 2.99
N PRO A 103 14.70 -20.12 4.24
CA PRO A 103 15.86 -20.91 4.63
C PRO A 103 15.69 -22.39 4.26
N GLY A 104 16.54 -22.90 3.38
CA GLY A 104 16.53 -24.29 2.90
C GLY A 104 16.08 -24.49 1.45
N ASP A 105 15.57 -23.45 0.77
CA ASP A 105 15.25 -23.54 -0.66
C ASP A 105 16.51 -23.68 -1.52
N TYR A 106 16.44 -24.47 -2.58
CA TYR A 106 17.55 -24.64 -3.52
C TYR A 106 17.79 -23.33 -4.30
N HIS A 107 18.99 -22.74 -4.16
CA HIS A 107 19.32 -21.36 -4.55
C HIS A 107 18.61 -20.25 -3.75
N GLY A 108 17.96 -20.59 -2.63
CA GLY A 108 17.49 -19.64 -1.64
C GLY A 108 18.62 -19.22 -0.70
N GLY A 109 18.57 -17.97 -0.24
CA GLY A 109 19.53 -17.40 0.69
C GLY A 109 19.21 -15.93 0.97
N PRO A 110 19.87 -15.33 1.98
CA PRO A 110 19.78 -13.91 2.23
C PRO A 110 20.31 -13.14 1.01
N ILE A 111 19.78 -11.95 0.76
CA ILE A 111 20.07 -11.17 -0.46
C ILE A 111 21.57 -10.86 -0.56
N SER A 112 22.29 -10.69 0.56
CA SER A 112 23.75 -10.53 0.54
C SER A 112 24.50 -11.68 -0.12
N ASP A 113 23.94 -12.89 -0.09
CA ASP A 113 24.60 -14.10 -0.54
C ASP A 113 24.22 -14.45 -1.99
N ILE A 114 22.99 -14.15 -2.39
CA ILE A 114 22.44 -14.54 -3.70
C ILE A 114 22.42 -13.40 -4.73
N ASN A 115 22.56 -12.14 -4.30
CA ASN A 115 22.68 -10.98 -5.18
C ASN A 115 24.10 -10.40 -5.16
N HIS A 116 24.48 -9.71 -6.24
CA HIS A 116 25.79 -9.05 -6.33
C HIS A 116 25.92 -7.81 -5.45
N HIS A 117 24.80 -7.20 -5.07
CA HIS A 117 24.71 -6.02 -4.21
C HIS A 117 23.54 -6.19 -3.23
N GLY A 118 23.55 -5.43 -2.14
CA GLY A 118 22.41 -5.34 -1.23
C GLY A 118 21.32 -4.37 -1.72
N PRO A 119 20.12 -4.39 -1.10
CA PRO A 119 19.08 -3.42 -1.40
C PRO A 119 19.52 -2.00 -1.06
N THR A 120 19.04 -1.03 -1.83
CA THR A 120 19.35 0.40 -1.62
C THR A 120 18.13 1.24 -1.31
N HIS A 121 16.95 0.80 -1.77
CA HIS A 121 15.69 1.48 -1.55
C HIS A 121 14.58 0.50 -1.18
N TRP A 122 13.56 1.02 -0.50
CA TRP A 122 12.33 0.31 -0.19
C TRP A 122 11.10 1.20 -0.37
N ARG A 123 9.93 0.58 -0.48
CA ARG A 123 8.61 1.21 -0.32
C ARG A 123 7.64 0.20 0.31
N PRO A 124 6.58 0.64 1.01
CA PRO A 124 5.59 -0.29 1.56
C PRO A 124 4.92 -1.10 0.44
N LEU A 125 4.35 -2.24 0.80
CA LEU A 125 3.40 -2.92 -0.09
C LEU A 125 2.16 -2.04 -0.31
N PRO A 126 1.49 -2.15 -1.47
CA PRO A 126 0.15 -1.58 -1.64
C PRO A 126 -0.78 -2.09 -0.54
N GLU A 127 -1.75 -1.27 -0.15
CA GLU A 127 -2.76 -1.73 0.81
C GLU A 127 -3.51 -2.95 0.23
N PRO A 128 -3.70 -4.01 1.03
CA PRO A 128 -4.49 -5.14 0.58
C PRO A 128 -5.94 -4.71 0.35
N PRO A 129 -6.69 -5.41 -0.53
CA PRO A 129 -8.12 -5.15 -0.66
C PRO A 129 -8.82 -5.45 0.67
N THR A 130 -9.85 -4.68 0.99
CA THR A 130 -10.71 -4.95 2.12
C THR A 130 -11.46 -6.27 1.89
N LEU A 131 -11.36 -7.22 2.83
CA LEU A 131 -12.20 -8.41 2.82
C LEU A 131 -13.67 -7.96 2.90
N ARG A 132 -14.47 -8.20 1.85
CA ARG A 132 -15.92 -8.12 1.97
C ARG A 132 -16.33 -9.17 3.00
N ALA A 133 -16.97 -8.75 4.08
CA ALA A 133 -17.77 -9.66 4.88
C ALA A 133 -18.94 -10.09 3.99
N ASP A 134 -18.89 -11.29 3.41
CA ASP A 134 -20.06 -11.89 2.76
C ASP A 134 -21.14 -12.11 3.84
N PRO A 135 -22.34 -11.51 3.72
CA PRO A 135 -23.41 -11.71 4.70
C PRO A 135 -24.13 -13.06 4.60
N GLU A 136 -23.69 -14.00 3.76
CA GLU A 136 -24.47 -15.22 3.45
C GLU A 136 -23.72 -16.52 3.75
N GLN A 137 -23.32 -16.71 5.01
CA GLN A 137 -23.18 -18.05 5.58
C GLN A 137 -23.90 -18.13 6.92
N GLY A 138 -25.21 -17.90 6.85
CA GLY A 138 -26.17 -18.33 7.85
C GLY A 138 -26.85 -19.62 7.39
N GLU A 139 -26.73 -20.65 8.22
CA GLU A 139 -27.66 -21.77 8.35
C GLU A 139 -27.64 -22.85 7.25
N ALA A 140 -26.85 -23.90 7.50
CA ALA A 140 -27.30 -25.26 7.25
C ALA A 140 -27.36 -25.97 8.61
N GLU A 141 -28.59 -26.17 9.07
CA GLU A 141 -28.97 -27.02 10.21
C GLU A 141 -28.71 -28.50 9.90
#